data_AF-A0A4V1R2J9-F1
#
_entry.id   AF-A0A4V1R2J9-F1
#
_cell.length_a   1.000
_cell.length_b   1.000
_cell.length_c   1.000
_cell.angle_alpha   90.00
_cell.angle_beta   90.00
_cell.angle_gamma   90.00
#
_symmetry.space_group_name_H-M   'P 1'
#
loop_
_entity.id
_entity.type
_entity.pdbx_description
1 polymer ?
#
loop_
_entity_poly.entity_id
_entity_poly.type
_entity_poly.pdbx_seq_one_letter_code
_entity_poly.pdbx_strand_id
1 'polypeptide(L)'
;MSDGWGLIERTEFAMTMGHLVTPPAWRIALDVINPLAWIIGAGTYPEVFRTLHVTVDEDGTLTRTTTGEIPPRWTNKRSWEVPDGIVTL
;
A
#
# COMPACT_ATOMS: atom_id res chain seq x y z
N MET A 1 -15.77 -2.77 4.73
CA MET A 1 -14.58 -1.91 4.86
C MET A 1 -13.71 -2.22 3.66
N SER A 2 -13.35 -1.22 2.83
CA SER A 2 -12.31 -1.43 1.82
C SER A 2 -10.96 -1.41 2.54
N ASP A 3 -10.09 -2.37 2.28
CA ASP A 3 -8.75 -2.47 2.88
C ASP A 3 -7.79 -1.36 2.41
N GLY A 4 -8.34 -0.29 1.83
CA GLY A 4 -7.64 0.82 1.20
C GLY A 4 -7.08 0.49 -0.18
N TRP A 5 -7.32 -0.70 -0.72
CA TRP A 5 -6.97 -1.07 -2.09
C TRP A 5 -8.02 -0.54 -3.07
N GLY A 6 -7.58 0.23 -4.06
CA GLY A 6 -8.36 0.65 -5.21
C GLY A 6 -7.96 -0.16 -6.44
N LEU A 7 -8.93 -0.56 -7.26
CA LEU A 7 -8.65 -1.21 -8.53
C LEU A 7 -8.05 -0.19 -9.50
N ILE A 8 -6.86 -0.49 -10.04
CA ILE A 8 -6.24 0.30 -11.11
C ILE A 8 -6.60 -0.31 -12.46
N GLU A 9 -6.41 -1.62 -12.59
CA GLU A 9 -6.61 -2.34 -13.85
C GLU A 9 -7.07 -3.77 -13.60
N ARG A 10 -7.92 -4.30 -14.48
CA ARG A 10 -8.36 -5.69 -14.45
C ARG A 10 -8.47 -6.24 -15.86
N THR A 11 -7.87 -7.40 -16.07
CA THR A 11 -8.03 -8.24 -17.25
C THR A 11 -8.62 -9.59 -16.83
N GLU A 12 -8.77 -10.51 -17.79
CA GLU A 12 -9.23 -11.87 -17.53
C GLU A 12 -8.26 -12.65 -16.63
N PHE A 13 -6.95 -12.42 -16.79
CA PHE A 13 -5.89 -13.18 -16.13
C PHE A 13 -5.05 -12.36 -15.14
N ALA A 14 -5.29 -11.05 -15.03
CA ALA A 14 -4.52 -10.20 -14.14
C ALA A 14 -5.37 -9.10 -13.49
N MET A 15 -4.95 -8.67 -12.32
CA MET A 15 -5.54 -7.56 -11.60
C MET A 15 -4.44 -6.73 -10.93
N THR A 16 -4.48 -5.43 -11.14
CA THR A 16 -3.59 -4.45 -10.51
C THR A 16 -4.41 -3.57 -9.59
N MET A 17 -3.99 -3.49 -8.33
CA MET A 17 -4.61 -2.64 -7.31
C MET A 17 -3.59 -1.69 -6.71
N GLY A 18 -4.00 -0.46 -6.41
CA GLY A 18 -3.19 0.55 -5.73
C GLY A 18 -3.65 0.75 -4.30
N HIS A 19 -2.71 1.00 -3.40
CA HIS A 19 -3.02 1.39 -2.02
C HIS A 19 -2.15 2.57 -1.62
N LEU A 20 -2.80 3.66 -1.24
CA LEU A 20 -2.14 4.79 -0.61
C LEU A 20 -1.86 4.43 0.86
N VAL A 21 -0.59 4.39 1.22
CA VAL A 21 -0.15 4.11 2.59
C VAL A 21 -0.20 5.40 3.38
N THR A 22 -1.12 5.47 4.33
CA THR A 22 -1.21 6.61 5.24
C THR A 22 -0.07 6.58 6.27
N PRO A 23 0.49 7.76 6.61
CA PRO A 23 1.52 7.84 7.63
C PRO A 23 0.96 7.41 9.00
N PRO A 24 1.81 6.84 9.87
CA PRO A 24 1.38 6.44 11.21
C PRO A 24 1.00 7.67 12.06
N ALA A 25 0.10 7.48 13.03
CA ALA A 25 -0.49 8.56 13.83
C ALA A 25 0.56 9.43 14.56
N TRP A 26 1.66 8.84 15.05
CA TRP A 26 2.75 9.60 15.68
C TRP A 26 3.39 10.60 14.71
N ARG A 27 3.43 10.29 13.41
CA ARG A 27 3.99 11.17 12.39
C ARG A 27 3.06 12.33 12.08
N ILE A 28 1.75 12.07 12.05
CA ILE A 28 0.71 13.11 11.95
C ILE A 28 0.80 14.05 13.16
N ALA A 29 0.95 13.50 14.37
CA ALA A 29 1.11 14.30 15.59
C ALA A 29 2.35 15.18 15.57
N LEU A 30 3.48 14.69 15.04
CA LEU A 30 4.68 15.51 14.83
C LEU A 30 4.42 16.70 13.90
N ASP A 31 3.59 16.54 12.87
CA ASP A 31 3.23 17.65 11.97
C ASP A 31 2.46 18.75 12.69
N VAL A 32 1.51 18.33 13.53
CA VAL A 32 0.69 19.25 14.31
C VAL A 32 1.54 20.05 15.29
N ILE A 33 2.62 19.50 15.85
CA ILE A 33 3.43 20.20 16.85
C ILE A 33 4.70 20.85 16.29
N ASN A 34 5.08 20.58 15.03
CA ASN A 34 6.32 21.08 14.45
C ASN A 34 6.11 22.44 13.76
N PRO A 35 6.65 23.54 14.30
CA PRO A 35 6.47 24.88 13.71
C PRO A 35 7.07 24.99 12.31
N LEU A 36 8.10 24.21 11.98
CA LEU A 36 8.67 24.18 10.64
C LEU A 36 7.65 23.65 9.62
N ALA A 37 6.90 22.59 9.94
CA ALA A 37 5.87 22.05 9.05
C ALA A 37 4.78 23.07 8.71
N TRP A 38 4.49 23.99 9.63
CA TRP A 38 3.53 25.07 9.42
C TRP A 38 4.02 26.13 8.43
N ILE A 39 5.34 26.32 8.34
CA ILE A 39 5.98 27.33 7.46
C ILE A 39 6.11 26.82 6.02
N ILE A 40 6.43 25.54 5.83
CA ILE A 40 6.60 24.91 4.51
C ILE A 40 5.30 24.36 3.91
N GLY A 41 4.18 24.47 4.64
CA GLY A 41 2.87 23.95 4.27
C GLY A 41 2.66 22.51 4.76
N ALA A 42 1.48 22.27 5.35
CA ALA A 42 1.01 20.92 5.66
C ALA A 42 0.88 20.13 4.35
N GLY A 43 1.58 19.00 4.24
CA GLY A 43 1.51 18.14 3.04
C GLY A 43 2.82 17.78 2.36
N THR A 44 3.99 18.04 2.96
CA THR A 44 5.30 17.61 2.39
C THR A 44 5.61 16.12 2.63
N TYR A 45 4.60 15.30 2.92
CA TYR A 45 4.80 13.85 3.01
C TYR A 45 4.80 13.26 1.61
N PRO A 46 5.80 12.43 1.25
CA PRO A 46 5.69 11.65 0.04
C PRO A 46 4.46 10.76 0.18
N GLU A 47 3.52 10.88 -0.77
CA GLU A 47 2.45 9.91 -0.92
C GLU A 47 3.11 8.56 -1.23
N VAL A 48 3.12 7.66 -0.25
CA VAL A 48 3.69 6.34 -0.43
C VAL A 48 2.61 5.47 -1.04
N PHE A 49 2.80 5.11 -2.31
CA PHE A 49 1.95 4.18 -3.02
C PHE A 49 2.57 2.79 -3.02
N ARG A 50 1.74 1.78 -2.74
CA ARG A 50 2.05 0.38 -3.03
C ARG A 50 1.09 -0.14 -4.07
N THR A 51 1.59 -1.02 -4.94
CA THR A 51 0.83 -1.65 -6.00
C THR A 51 0.81 -3.15 -5.77
N LEU A 52 -0.34 -3.76 -5.96
CA LEU A 52 -0.54 -5.19 -5.84
C LEU A 52 -0.89 -5.74 -7.21
N HIS A 53 -0.07 -6.65 -7.69
CA HIS A 53 -0.28 -7.42 -8.89
C HIS A 53 -0.74 -8.82 -8.51
N VAL A 54 -1.89 -9.22 -9.03
CA VAL A 54 -2.41 -10.58 -8.92
C VAL A 54 -2.52 -11.13 -10.34
N THR A 55 -1.92 -12.28 -10.60
CA THR A 55 -1.98 -12.96 -11.89
C THR A 55 -2.51 -14.37 -11.71
N VAL A 56 -3.17 -14.87 -12.75
CA VAL A 56 -3.65 -16.25 -12.87
C VAL A 56 -2.94 -16.86 -14.07
N ASP A 57 -2.20 -17.94 -13.83
CA ASP A 57 -1.57 -18.72 -14.88
C ASP A 57 -2.55 -19.74 -15.51
N GLU A 58 -2.19 -20.32 -16.65
CA GLU A 58 -3.04 -21.24 -17.41
C GLU A 58 -3.42 -22.52 -16.63
N ASP A 59 -2.60 -22.91 -15.66
CA ASP A 59 -2.85 -24.04 -14.76
C ASP A 59 -3.78 -23.69 -13.58
N GLY A 60 -4.26 -22.44 -13.53
CA GLY A 60 -5.08 -21.91 -12.45
C GLY A 60 -4.30 -21.43 -11.24
N THR A 61 -2.96 -21.42 -11.29
CA THR A 61 -2.12 -20.90 -10.21
C THR A 61 -2.32 -19.40 -10.05
N LEU A 62 -2.64 -18.97 -8.84
CA LEU A 62 -2.71 -17.57 -8.46
C LEU A 62 -1.38 -17.12 -7.90
N THR A 63 -0.80 -16.07 -8.49
CA THR A 63 0.43 -15.44 -7.98
C THR A 63 0.13 -14.01 -7.55
N ARG A 64 0.70 -13.64 -6.40
CA ARG A 64 0.54 -12.32 -5.80
C ARG A 64 1.89 -11.66 -5.59
N THR A 65 2.05 -10.44 -6.09
CA THR A 65 3.28 -9.66 -5.95
C THR A 65 2.95 -8.23 -5.55
N THR A 66 3.57 -7.72 -4.49
CA THR A 66 3.40 -6.36 -4.02
C THR A 66 4.65 -5.54 -4.33
N THR A 67 4.49 -4.41 -4.99
CA THR A 67 5.56 -3.46 -5.30
C THR A 67 5.30 -2.11 -4.63
N GLY A 68 6.33 -1.27 -4.53
CA GLY A 68 6.28 0.00 -3.80
C GLY A 68 6.94 -0.10 -2.43
N GLU A 69 7.93 0.76 -2.18
CA GLU A 69 8.70 0.76 -0.94
C GLU A 69 7.95 1.54 0.15
N ILE A 70 7.58 0.85 1.23
CA ILE A 70 7.04 1.50 2.41
C ILE A 70 8.21 1.86 3.34
N PRO A 71 8.32 3.12 3.78
CA PRO A 71 9.32 3.50 4.77
C PRO A 71 9.27 2.54 5.98
N PRO A 72 10.39 1.98 6.46
CA PRO A 72 10.38 0.97 7.52
C PRO A 72 9.68 1.40 8.81
N ARG A 73 9.62 2.72 9.07
CA ARG A 73 8.95 3.31 10.24
C ARG A 73 7.43 3.52 10.05
N TRP A 74 6.92 3.26 8.85
CA TRP A 74 5.50 3.35 8.47
C TRP A 74 4.86 1.97 8.28
N THR A 75 5.66 0.90 8.36
CA THR A 75 5.19 -0.47 8.22
C THR A 75 4.18 -0.79 9.33
N ASN A 76 2.91 -0.90 8.95
CA ASN A 76 1.85 -1.41 9.81
C ASN A 76 1.60 -2.84 9.38
N LYS A 77 2.09 -3.83 10.14
CA LYS A 77 1.75 -5.23 9.90
C LYS A 77 0.26 -5.40 10.17
N ARG A 78 -0.53 -5.55 9.11
CA ARG A 78 -1.96 -5.86 9.24
C ARG A 78 -2.17 -7.35 9.17
N SER A 79 -3.11 -7.87 9.94
CA SER A 79 -3.40 -9.31 10.03
C SER A 79 -3.88 -9.93 8.70
N TRP A 80 -4.32 -9.10 7.76
CA TRP A 80 -4.77 -9.50 6.43
C TRP A 80 -3.67 -9.38 5.35
N GLU A 81 -2.46 -8.94 5.70
CA GLU A 81 -1.35 -8.93 4.77
C GLU A 81 -0.86 -10.35 4.51
N VAL A 82 -1.18 -10.85 3.33
CA VAL A 82 -0.64 -12.11 2.80
C VAL A 82 0.80 -11.85 2.33
N PRO A 83 1.73 -12.81 2.44
CA PRO A 83 3.03 -12.70 1.79
C PRO A 83 2.90 -12.72 0.26
N ASP A 84 3.91 -12.22 -0.43
CA ASP A 84 4.03 -12.38 -1.88
C ASP A 84 4.39 -13.83 -2.21
N GLY A 85 3.92 -14.32 -3.36
CA GLY A 85 4.10 -15.69 -3.83
C GLY A 85 2.81 -16.33 -4.32
N ILE A 86 2.82 -17.67 -4.39
CA ILE A 86 1.67 -18.47 -4.80
C ILE A 86 0.60 -18.39 -3.71
N VAL A 87 -0.61 -18.04 -4.12
CA VAL A 87 -1.79 -18.01 -3.25
C VAL A 87 -2.42 -19.40 -3.28
N THR A 88 -2.30 -20.12 -2.18
CA THR A 88 -3.03 -21.37 -1.95
C THR A 88 -4.34 -21.04 -1.26
N LEU A 89 -5.46 -21.48 -1.85
CA LEU A 89 -6.81 -21.32 -1.30
C LEU A 89 -7.10 -22.39 -0.23
#